data_AF-A0A7K1S5E9-F1
#
_entry.id   AF-A0A7K1S5E9-F1
#
_cell.length_a   1.000
_cell.length_b   1.000
_cell.length_c   1.000
_cell.angle_alpha   90.00
_cell.angle_beta   90.00
_cell.angle_gamma   90.00
#
_symmetry.space_group_name_H-M   'P 1'
#
loop_
_entity.id
_entity.type
_entity.pdbx_description
1 polymer ?
#
loop_
_entity_poly.entity_id
_entity_poly.type
_entity_poly.pdbx_seq_one_letter_code
_entity_poly.pdbx_strand_id
1 'polypeptide(L)'
;MKLIPSIIAFTLFLSSLYGHAQSTILISNDGRIVGVAQEGNQYVDHYTAAYGPDKQGKIAKIGSMTIDYYTAAYGPDKQGRIAQIGDTVIDYYTAAYGPDKQGKVAKIGDTVIDYYTAAYGPYKQGKVSEVRAGKVSVQIAVSL
;
A
#
# COMPACT_ATOMS: atom_id res chain seq x y z
N MET A 1 6.28 26.07 4.16
CA MET A 1 5.08 25.24 4.01
C MET A 1 5.52 23.81 3.76
N LYS A 2 5.36 22.88 4.72
CA LYS A 2 5.70 21.47 4.51
C LYS A 2 4.64 20.86 3.59
N LEU A 3 5.05 20.42 2.40
CA LEU A 3 4.19 19.63 1.51
C LEU A 3 3.87 18.32 2.24
N ILE A 4 2.61 18.11 2.61
CA ILE A 4 2.15 16.84 3.14
C ILE A 4 2.15 15.87 1.95
N PRO A 5 2.90 14.76 1.98
CA PRO A 5 2.87 13.79 0.90
C PRO A 5 1.46 13.23 0.76
N SER A 6 1.01 13.00 -0.47
CA SER A 6 -0.30 12.38 -0.72
C SER A 6 -0.37 11.00 -0.07
N ILE A 7 -1.17 10.87 0.98
CA ILE A 7 -1.46 9.60 1.65
C ILE A 7 -2.53 8.89 0.82
N ILE A 8 -2.39 7.58 0.63
CA ILE A 8 -3.43 6.73 0.04
C ILE A 8 -3.92 5.82 1.15
N ALA A 9 -4.94 6.26 1.90
CA ALA A 9 -5.54 5.33 2.86
C ALA A 9 -6.10 4.09 2.12
N PHE A 10 -6.06 2.97 2.82
CA PHE A 10 -6.59 1.71 2.33
C PHE A 10 -7.43 1.12 3.46
N THR A 11 -8.71 0.93 3.20
CA THR A 11 -9.65 0.37 4.17
C THR A 11 -10.12 -0.95 3.60
N LEU A 12 -9.52 -2.05 4.05
CA LEU A 12 -10.00 -3.39 3.77
C LEU A 12 -11.13 -3.73 4.75
N PHE A 13 -12.30 -4.05 4.22
CA PHE A 13 -13.38 -4.65 5.01
C PHE A 13 -13.23 -6.18 4.94
N LEU A 14 -13.13 -6.85 6.09
CA LEU A 14 -13.29 -8.31 6.17
C LEU A 14 -14.57 -8.67 6.89
N SER A 15 -15.37 -9.53 6.27
CA SER A 15 -16.43 -10.28 6.93
C SER A 15 -15.90 -11.66 7.30
N SER A 16 -15.82 -11.97 8.60
CA SER A 16 -15.65 -13.34 9.08
C SER A 16 -17.02 -13.96 9.39
N LEU A 17 -17.16 -15.28 9.23
CA LEU A 17 -18.40 -16.04 9.44
C LEU A 17 -18.86 -16.07 10.92
N TYR A 18 -18.04 -15.59 11.87
CA TYR A 18 -18.26 -15.72 13.32
C TYR A 18 -18.23 -14.40 14.10
N GLY A 19 -18.23 -13.25 13.40
CA GLY A 19 -18.15 -11.92 14.01
C GLY A 19 -17.15 -11.02 13.28
N HIS A 20 -17.49 -9.74 13.13
CA HIS A 20 -16.65 -8.76 12.45
C HIS A 20 -15.50 -8.33 13.37
N ALA A 21 -14.31 -8.89 13.17
CA ALA A 21 -13.08 -8.23 13.61
C ALA A 21 -12.50 -7.53 12.38
N GLN A 22 -12.73 -6.23 12.25
CA GLN A 22 -12.22 -5.44 11.14
C GLN A 22 -10.80 -4.96 11.43
N SER A 23 -9.92 -5.04 10.43
CA SER A 23 -8.58 -4.46 10.50
C SER A 23 -8.40 -3.51 9.33
N THR A 24 -8.07 -2.25 9.60
CA THR A 24 -7.70 -1.27 8.58
C THR A 24 -6.19 -1.16 8.53
N ILE A 25 -5.60 -1.28 7.34
CA ILE A 25 -4.17 -1.10 7.12
C ILE A 25 -3.97 0.16 6.28
N LEU A 26 -3.43 1.20 6.89
CA LEU A 26 -3.07 2.43 6.19
C LEU A 26 -1.73 2.25 5.50
N ILE A 27 -1.69 2.54 4.21
CA ILE A 27 -0.49 2.39 3.37
C ILE A 27 -0.12 3.77 2.79
N SER A 28 1.17 4.08 2.69
CA SER A 28 1.63 5.26 1.97
C SER A 28 1.61 5.04 0.46
N ASN A 29 1.68 6.12 -0.33
CA ASN A 29 1.73 6.03 -1.79
C ASN A 29 2.96 5.26 -2.34
N ASP A 30 4.00 5.09 -1.54
CA ASP A 30 5.18 4.28 -1.86
C ASP A 30 5.09 2.84 -1.33
N GLY A 31 3.98 2.44 -0.70
CA GLY A 31 3.72 1.05 -0.35
C GLY A 31 4.21 0.60 1.02
N ARG A 32 4.35 1.51 1.98
CA ARG A 32 4.72 1.17 3.37
C ARG A 32 3.49 1.21 4.26
N ILE A 33 3.44 0.33 5.25
CA ILE A 33 2.42 0.42 6.30
C ILE A 33 2.74 1.63 7.17
N VAL A 34 1.78 2.55 7.31
CA VAL A 34 1.89 3.75 8.15
C VAL A 34 0.93 3.73 9.33
N GLY A 35 -0.01 2.78 9.36
CA GLY A 35 -0.91 2.58 10.48
C GLY A 35 -1.70 1.29 10.36
N VAL A 36 -2.09 0.75 11.50
CA VAL A 36 -2.98 -0.41 11.59
C VAL A 36 -4.02 -0.08 12.66
N ALA A 37 -5.29 -0.16 12.32
CA ALA A 37 -6.39 -0.09 13.28
C ALA A 37 -7.06 -1.47 13.34
N GLN A 38 -7.26 -2.00 14.54
CA GLN A 38 -7.81 -3.34 14.75
C GLN A 38 -9.05 -3.24 15.63
N GLU A 39 -10.08 -4.00 15.28
CA GLU A 39 -11.19 -4.31 16.17
C GLU A 39 -10.89 -5.62 16.92
N GLY A 40 -10.88 -5.53 18.25
CA GLY A 40 -10.57 -6.67 19.12
C GLY A 40 -9.06 -6.93 19.28
N ASN A 41 -8.73 -8.03 19.97
CA ASN A 41 -7.35 -8.38 20.29
C ASN A 41 -6.78 -9.33 19.22
N GLN A 42 -6.42 -8.79 18.05
CA GLN A 42 -5.82 -9.57 16.98
C GLN A 42 -4.30 -9.67 17.16
N TYR A 43 -3.76 -10.86 16.91
CA TYR A 43 -2.31 -11.05 16.96
C TYR A 43 -1.61 -10.41 15.75
N VAL A 44 -0.45 -9.81 15.99
CA VAL A 44 0.40 -9.21 14.95
C VAL A 44 1.75 -9.91 14.93
N ASP A 45 2.03 -10.58 13.81
CA ASP A 45 3.31 -11.23 13.57
C ASP A 45 4.23 -10.34 12.76
N HIS A 46 5.53 -10.53 12.96
CA HIS A 46 6.57 -9.84 12.21
C HIS A 46 7.55 -10.85 11.61
N TYR A 47 8.06 -10.52 10.43
CA TYR A 47 9.11 -11.30 9.79
C TYR A 47 10.40 -11.26 10.61
N THR A 48 10.98 -12.43 10.84
CA THR A 48 12.30 -12.56 11.48
C THR A 48 13.42 -12.35 10.46
N ALA A 49 14.67 -12.31 10.93
CA ALA A 49 15.86 -12.19 10.07
C ALA A 49 15.99 -13.33 9.04
N ALA A 50 15.37 -14.49 9.28
CA ALA A 50 15.38 -15.63 8.37
C ALA A 50 14.74 -15.31 7.00
N TYR A 51 13.90 -14.27 6.92
CA TYR A 51 13.23 -13.85 5.70
C TYR A 51 14.00 -12.78 4.91
N GLY A 52 15.22 -12.48 5.34
CA GLY A 52 16.11 -11.53 4.69
C GLY A 52 15.82 -10.06 5.01
N PRO A 53 16.74 -9.16 4.61
CA PRO A 53 16.72 -7.75 5.02
C PRO A 53 15.51 -6.99 4.47
N ASP A 54 14.97 -7.41 3.32
CA ASP A 54 13.81 -6.76 2.71
C ASP A 54 12.51 -6.98 3.49
N LYS A 55 12.44 -8.01 4.33
CA LYS A 55 11.24 -8.38 5.10
C LYS A 55 11.43 -8.22 6.60
N GLN A 56 12.65 -8.38 7.10
CA GLN A 56 12.96 -8.38 8.54
C GLN A 56 12.31 -7.20 9.28
N GLY A 57 11.61 -7.52 10.37
CA GLY A 57 10.96 -6.55 11.25
C GLY A 57 9.65 -5.98 10.70
N LYS A 58 9.25 -6.30 9.46
CA LYS A 58 7.97 -5.86 8.89
C LYS A 58 6.84 -6.78 9.33
N ILE A 59 5.63 -6.24 9.38
CA ILE A 59 4.43 -6.99 9.76
C ILE A 59 4.20 -8.11 8.72
N ALA A 60 4.23 -9.36 9.18
CA ALA A 60 3.99 -10.52 8.34
C ALA A 60 2.51 -10.96 8.37
N LYS A 61 1.81 -10.66 9.47
CA LYS A 61 0.43 -11.10 9.66
C LYS A 61 -0.34 -10.20 10.63
N ILE A 62 -1.64 -10.06 10.40
CA ILE A 62 -2.61 -9.51 11.34
C ILE A 62 -3.79 -10.47 11.42
N GLY A 63 -4.00 -11.12 12.56
CA GLY A 63 -5.02 -12.15 12.72
C GLY A 63 -4.81 -13.32 11.74
N SER A 64 -5.74 -13.50 10.79
CA SER A 64 -5.63 -14.49 9.71
C SER A 64 -5.00 -13.93 8.43
N MET A 65 -4.85 -12.61 8.30
CA MET A 65 -4.36 -11.98 7.08
C MET A 65 -2.84 -11.99 7.02
N THR A 66 -2.29 -12.51 5.93
CA THR A 66 -0.86 -12.44 5.62
C THR A 66 -0.53 -11.15 4.87
N ILE A 67 0.68 -10.64 5.08
CA ILE A 67 1.24 -9.51 4.36
C ILE A 67 2.60 -9.93 3.83
N ASP A 68 2.81 -9.80 2.54
CA ASP A 68 4.10 -10.09 1.91
C ASP A 68 4.72 -8.83 1.27
N TYR A 69 6.03 -8.87 1.06
CA TYR A 69 6.82 -7.76 0.53
C TYR A 69 7.71 -8.19 -0.62
N TYR A 70 7.91 -7.28 -1.58
CA TYR A 70 8.85 -7.48 -2.68
C TYR A 70 10.28 -7.55 -2.17
N THR A 71 11.07 -8.46 -2.76
CA THR A 71 12.51 -8.58 -2.51
C THR A 71 13.31 -7.79 -3.54
N ALA A 72 14.62 -7.67 -3.35
CA ALA A 72 15.55 -7.01 -4.27
C ALA A 72 15.46 -7.53 -5.72
N ALA A 73 15.02 -8.77 -5.94
CA ALA A 73 14.84 -9.36 -7.27
C ALA A 73 13.83 -8.59 -8.15
N TYR A 74 12.93 -7.81 -7.54
CA TYR A 74 11.91 -7.02 -8.23
C TYR A 74 12.35 -5.58 -8.55
N GLY A 75 13.62 -5.27 -8.27
CA GLY A 75 14.22 -3.96 -8.52
C GLY A 75 13.91 -2.90 -7.45
N PRO A 76 14.63 -1.77 -7.49
CA PRO A 76 14.61 -0.75 -6.43
C PRO A 76 13.25 -0.05 -6.29
N ASP A 77 12.46 -0.01 -7.37
CA ASP A 77 11.13 0.61 -7.36
C ASP A 77 10.10 -0.21 -6.56
N LYS A 78 10.39 -1.49 -6.30
CA LYS A 78 9.50 -2.43 -5.60
C LYS A 78 10.10 -2.92 -4.28
N GLN A 79 11.42 -3.05 -4.20
CA GLN A 79 12.13 -3.66 -3.06
C GLN A 79 11.65 -3.15 -1.70
N GLY A 80 11.27 -4.10 -0.84
CA GLY A 80 10.81 -3.86 0.52
C GLY A 80 9.41 -3.25 0.64
N ARG A 81 8.67 -3.06 -0.45
CA ARG A 81 7.29 -2.56 -0.42
C ARG A 81 6.31 -3.71 -0.37
N ILE A 82 5.09 -3.45 0.08
CA ILE A 82 4.06 -4.49 0.20
C ILE A 82 3.77 -5.07 -1.19
N ALA A 83 3.94 -6.37 -1.36
CA ALA A 83 3.59 -7.06 -2.59
C ALA A 83 2.14 -7.56 -2.54
N GLN A 84 1.67 -7.95 -1.36
CA GLN A 84 0.39 -8.64 -1.23
C GLN A 84 -0.15 -8.53 0.20
N ILE A 85 -1.48 -8.44 0.33
CA ILE A 85 -2.22 -8.54 1.59
C ILE A 85 -3.37 -9.54 1.37
N GLY A 86 -3.37 -10.67 2.07
CA GLY A 86 -4.28 -11.78 1.78
C GLY A 86 -4.18 -12.18 0.30
N ASP A 87 -5.28 -12.13 -0.45
CA ASP A 87 -5.31 -12.41 -1.89
C ASP A 87 -5.17 -11.16 -2.78
N THR A 88 -4.99 -9.98 -2.17
CA THR A 88 -4.90 -8.71 -2.89
C THR A 88 -3.45 -8.37 -3.20
N VAL A 89 -3.08 -8.42 -4.49
CA VAL A 89 -1.75 -8.01 -4.97
C VAL A 89 -1.67 -6.49 -5.08
N ILE A 90 -0.51 -5.93 -4.73
CA ILE A 90 -0.18 -4.51 -4.86
C ILE A 90 0.99 -4.38 -5.83
N ASP A 91 0.86 -3.50 -6.83
CA ASP A 91 1.91 -3.26 -7.81
C ASP A 91 2.30 -1.77 -7.86
N TYR A 92 3.49 -1.50 -8.38
CA TYR A 92 4.13 -0.19 -8.38
C TYR A 92 4.61 0.22 -9.77
N TYR A 93 4.52 1.51 -10.05
CA TYR A 93 5.14 2.11 -11.24
C TYR A 93 6.65 1.97 -11.16
N THR A 94 7.26 1.56 -12.26
CA THR A 94 8.72 1.51 -12.42
C THR A 94 9.26 2.81 -13.02
N ALA A 95 10.57 2.96 -13.09
CA ALA A 95 11.24 4.10 -13.70
C ALA A 95 10.79 4.40 -15.14
N ALA A 96 10.27 3.41 -15.88
CA ALA A 96 9.74 3.58 -17.23
C ALA A 96 8.55 4.57 -17.32
N TYR A 97 7.87 4.82 -16.21
CA TYR A 97 6.72 5.73 -16.13
C TYR A 97 7.10 7.16 -15.71
N GLY A 98 8.40 7.44 -15.62
CA GLY A 98 8.95 8.74 -15.27
C GLY A 98 9.03 8.98 -13.75
N PRO A 99 9.81 10.00 -13.34
CA PRO A 99 10.14 10.25 -11.94
C PRO A 99 8.92 10.63 -11.08
N ASP A 100 7.86 11.15 -11.69
CA ASP A 100 6.64 11.55 -10.99
C ASP A 100 5.82 10.36 -10.47
N LYS A 101 5.96 9.21 -11.12
CA LYS A 101 5.22 7.98 -10.82
C LYS A 101 6.10 6.89 -10.24
N GLN A 102 7.40 6.89 -10.55
CA GLN A 102 8.35 5.87 -10.14
C GLN A 102 8.24 5.54 -8.64
N GLY A 103 8.07 4.26 -8.35
CA GLY A 103 7.91 3.78 -7.00
C GLY A 103 6.66 4.34 -6.33
N LYS A 104 5.55 4.50 -7.04
CA LYS A 104 4.25 4.74 -6.42
C LYS A 104 3.31 3.59 -6.72
N VAL A 105 2.37 3.34 -5.82
CA VAL A 105 1.34 2.30 -5.99
C VAL A 105 0.59 2.56 -7.28
N ALA A 106 0.73 1.66 -8.25
CA ALA A 106 0.03 1.72 -9.52
C ALA A 106 -1.30 0.96 -9.46
N LYS A 107 -1.35 -0.11 -8.66
CA LYS A 107 -2.50 -1.02 -8.63
C LYS A 107 -2.63 -1.70 -7.27
N ILE A 108 -3.88 -1.92 -6.85
CA ILE A 108 -4.25 -2.72 -5.68
C ILE A 108 -5.43 -3.62 -6.09
N GLY A 109 -5.22 -4.93 -6.15
CA GLY A 109 -6.21 -5.85 -6.69
C GLY A 109 -6.60 -5.42 -8.11
N ASP A 110 -7.88 -5.18 -8.38
CA ASP A 110 -8.35 -4.67 -9.67
C ASP A 110 -8.37 -3.14 -9.77
N THR A 111 -8.08 -2.43 -8.68
CA THR A 111 -8.12 -0.96 -8.64
C THR A 111 -6.82 -0.37 -9.15
N VAL A 112 -6.91 0.52 -10.14
CA VAL A 112 -5.74 1.21 -10.73
C VAL A 112 -5.69 2.64 -10.20
N ILE A 113 -4.48 3.10 -9.88
CA ILE A 113 -4.20 4.44 -9.35
C ILE A 113 -3.25 5.14 -10.31
N ASP A 114 -3.60 6.36 -10.69
CA ASP A 114 -2.73 7.22 -11.50
C ASP A 114 -2.38 8.52 -10.78
N TYR A 115 -1.30 9.16 -11.22
CA TYR A 115 -0.75 10.37 -10.64
C TYR A 115 -0.52 11.46 -11.69
N TYR A 116 -0.72 12.71 -11.27
CA TYR A 116 -0.37 13.87 -12.07
C TYR A 116 1.14 13.92 -12.33
N THR A 117 1.52 14.19 -13.55
CA THR A 117 2.91 14.47 -13.94
C THR A 117 3.21 15.97 -13.83
N ALA A 118 4.48 16.34 -14.02
CA ALA A 118 4.94 17.73 -14.06
C ALA A 118 4.18 18.62 -15.07
N ALA A 119 3.58 18.01 -16.11
CA ALA A 119 2.77 18.72 -17.11
C ALA A 119 1.55 19.45 -16.52
N TYR A 120 1.09 19.05 -15.32
CA TYR A 120 -0.05 19.65 -14.63
C TYR A 120 0.36 20.69 -13.58
N GLY A 121 1.65 21.06 -13.55
CA GLY A 121 2.22 22.05 -12.65
C GLY A 121 2.69 21.48 -11.30
N PRO A 122 3.61 22.19 -10.62
CA PRO A 122 4.32 21.67 -9.44
C PRO A 122 3.40 21.40 -8.24
N TYR A 123 2.25 22.09 -8.17
CA TYR A 123 1.28 21.90 -7.07
C TYR A 123 0.46 20.60 -7.18
N LYS A 124 0.37 20.02 -8.38
CA LYS A 124 -0.37 18.78 -8.64
C LYS A 124 0.56 17.59 -8.84
N GLN A 125 1.77 17.84 -9.33
CA GLN A 125 2.79 16.84 -9.61
C GLN A 125 2.92 15.82 -8.48
N GLY A 126 2.79 14.54 -8.84
CA GLY A 126 2.93 13.41 -7.94
C GLY A 126 1.75 13.14 -7.01
N LYS A 127 0.69 13.94 -7.03
CA LYS A 127 -0.58 13.66 -6.35
C LYS A 127 -1.43 12.70 -7.16
N VAL A 128 -2.33 11.96 -6.50
CA VAL A 128 -3.29 11.07 -7.18
C VAL A 128 -4.14 11.90 -8.14
N SER A 129 -4.18 11.50 -9.40
CA SER A 129 -5.01 12.11 -10.44
C SER A 129 -6.29 11.33 -10.68
N GLU A 130 -6.21 10.01 -10.60
CA GLU A 130 -7.32 9.13 -10.95
C GLU A 130 -7.28 7.84 -10.13
N VAL A 131 -8.47 7.34 -9.82
CA VAL A 131 -8.68 6.00 -9.27
C VAL A 131 -9.73 5.31 -10.12
N ARG A 132 -9.33 4.24 -10.79
CA ARG A 132 -10.25 3.40 -11.55
C ARG A 132 -10.62 2.21 -10.68
N ALA A 133 -11.82 2.25 -10.13
CA ALA A 133 -12.30 1.27 -9.16
C ALA A 133 -12.36 -0.13 -9.77
N GLY A 134 -11.75 -1.10 -9.07
CA GLY A 134 -11.94 -2.52 -9.26
C GLY A 134 -12.93 -3.10 -8.23
N LYS A 135 -12.96 -4.43 -8.10
CA LYS A 135 -13.80 -5.11 -7.08
C LYS A 135 -13.35 -4.86 -5.64
N VAL A 136 -12.17 -4.27 -5.44
CA VAL A 136 -11.61 -3.94 -4.12
C VAL A 136 -11.94 -2.48 -3.79
N SER A 137 -12.63 -2.26 -2.67
CA SER A 137 -12.85 -0.93 -2.11
C SER A 137 -11.52 -0.32 -1.66
N VAL A 138 -11.05 0.72 -2.35
CA VAL A 138 -9.89 1.54 -1.95
C VAL A 138 -10.42 2.88 -1.47
N GLN A 139 -10.11 3.28 -0.24
CA GLN A 139 -10.54 4.56 0.34
C GLN A 139 -9.38 5.55 0.43
N ILE A 140 -9.21 6.42 -0.56
CA ILE A 140 -8.13 7.41 -0.53
C ILE A 140 -8.45 8.53 0.46
N ALA A 141 -7.72 8.57 1.59
CA ALA A 141 -7.72 9.74 2.48
C ALA A 141 -6.81 10.83 1.92
N VAL A 142 -7.40 11.89 1.37
CA VAL A 142 -6.66 13.08 0.98
C VAL A 142 -6.50 13.97 2.22
N SER A 143 -5.29 14.11 2.77
CA SER A 143 -5.01 15.17 3.73
C SER A 143 -5.00 16.52 3.01
N LEU A 144 -5.94 17.39 3.39
CA LEU A 144 -6.02 18.80 2.97
C LEU A 144 -4.90 19.64 3.61
#